data_AF-X1U9Q1-F1
#
_entry.id   AF-X1U9Q1-F1
#
_cell.length_a   1.000
_cell.length_b   1.000
_cell.length_c   1.000
_cell.angle_alpha   90.00
_cell.angle_beta   90.00
_cell.angle_gamma   90.00
#
_symmetry.space_group_name_H-M   'P 1'
#
loop_
_entity.id
_entity.type
_entity.pdbx_description
1 polymer ?
#
loop_
_entity_poly.entity_id
_entity_poly.type
_entity_poly.pdbx_seq_one_letter_code
_entity_poly.pdbx_strand_id
1 'polypeptide(L)'
;MENLFEERTTEYLYDFATEGPLVAGNTWMPTPKDARVVDDATLDEDEVAELYSMEILNPNAVPIEAVWVKLDDALEVDDEIFASGDWNTLMLPPWQRIRQKQVIRFGKPASTNLLQSTTLKYKKNCRPIVLAGTGDISNDFTIILHSIVYKPAAFGIPGVFGTLDGVLHIIDSTRNRALSLTKPELAGKAVSQDLWDKLPGGKTQT
;
A
#
# COMPACT_ATOMS: atom_id res chain seq x y z
N MET A 1 -20.97 2.10 -20.70
CA MET A 1 -20.58 2.91 -19.53
C MET A 1 -19.13 2.55 -19.29
N GLU A 2 -18.23 3.51 -19.45
CA GLU A 2 -16.79 3.25 -19.31
C GLU A 2 -16.48 2.98 -17.84
N ASN A 3 -15.69 1.94 -17.52
CA ASN A 3 -15.28 1.70 -16.15
C ASN A 3 -14.29 2.79 -15.75
N LEU A 4 -14.72 3.67 -14.85
CA LEU A 4 -13.95 4.83 -14.39
C LEU A 4 -12.96 4.47 -13.28
N PHE A 5 -13.19 3.34 -12.62
CA PHE A 5 -12.27 2.73 -11.68
C PHE A 5 -12.37 1.21 -11.79
N GLU A 6 -11.28 0.53 -11.44
CA GLU A 6 -11.21 -0.92 -11.44
C GLU A 6 -10.45 -1.44 -10.22
N GLU A 7 -10.91 -2.55 -9.68
CA GLU A 7 -10.13 -3.32 -8.70
C GLU A 7 -9.06 -4.10 -9.46
N ARG A 8 -7.80 -3.80 -9.18
CA ARG A 8 -6.64 -4.43 -9.79
C ARG A 8 -5.95 -5.30 -8.77
N THR A 9 -5.81 -6.58 -9.10
CA THR A 9 -5.02 -7.54 -8.32
C THR A 9 -3.72 -7.79 -9.05
N THR A 10 -2.59 -7.49 -8.40
CA THR A 10 -1.25 -7.70 -8.93
C THR A 10 -0.55 -8.77 -8.12
N GLU A 11 -0.20 -9.88 -8.76
CA GLU A 11 0.49 -10.99 -8.11
C GLU A 11 1.96 -11.04 -8.52
N TYR A 12 2.85 -11.06 -7.54
CA TYR A 12 4.28 -11.27 -7.74
C TYR A 12 4.68 -12.61 -7.11
N LEU A 13 5.21 -13.52 -7.93
CA LEU A 13 5.77 -14.78 -7.45
C LEU A 13 7.29 -14.68 -7.33
N TYR A 14 7.82 -15.10 -6.19
CA TYR A 14 9.19 -15.59 -6.09
C TYR A 14 9.27 -17.05 -6.54
N ASP A 15 9.91 -17.29 -7.68
CA ASP A 15 10.14 -18.64 -8.23
C ASP A 15 11.50 -19.16 -7.79
N PHE A 16 11.53 -20.05 -6.80
CA PHE A 16 12.75 -20.64 -6.28
C PHE A 16 13.53 -21.42 -7.35
N ALA A 17 12.84 -22.03 -8.32
CA ALA A 17 13.51 -22.79 -9.37
C ALA A 17 14.34 -21.90 -10.31
N THR A 18 13.92 -20.64 -10.46
CA THR A 18 14.57 -19.65 -11.33
C THR A 18 15.54 -18.75 -10.55
N GLU A 19 15.16 -18.29 -9.37
CA GLU A 19 15.91 -17.32 -8.55
C GLU A 19 16.91 -17.98 -7.59
N GLY A 20 16.73 -19.27 -7.28
CA GLY A 20 17.47 -19.95 -6.21
C GLY A 20 16.97 -19.56 -4.80
N PRO A 21 17.72 -19.87 -3.74
CA PRO A 21 17.34 -19.50 -2.37
C PRO A 21 17.48 -18.00 -2.14
N LEU A 22 16.46 -17.38 -1.53
CA LEU A 22 16.61 -16.03 -1.00
C LEU A 22 17.40 -16.12 0.31
N VAL A 23 18.69 -15.77 0.22
CA VAL A 23 19.65 -15.88 1.33
C VAL A 23 19.23 -14.98 2.49
N ALA A 24 19.43 -15.46 3.72
CA ALA A 24 19.18 -14.72 4.95
C ALA A 24 19.77 -13.30 4.92
N GLY A 25 18.96 -12.31 5.30
CA GLY A 25 19.34 -10.89 5.31
C GLY A 25 19.32 -10.20 3.94
N ASN A 26 19.08 -10.93 2.84
CA ASN A 26 18.89 -10.32 1.52
C ASN A 26 17.42 -9.98 1.28
N THR A 27 17.21 -9.02 0.37
CA THR A 27 15.89 -8.61 -0.08
C THR A 27 15.59 -9.11 -1.49
N TRP A 28 14.33 -9.46 -1.72
CA TRP A 28 13.78 -9.66 -3.06
C TRP A 28 12.85 -8.51 -3.41
N MET A 29 13.03 -7.95 -4.60
CA MET A 29 12.20 -6.89 -5.16
C MET A 29 11.93 -7.19 -6.63
N PRO A 30 10.72 -7.62 -7.01
CA PRO A 30 10.36 -7.84 -8.40
C PRO A 30 10.28 -6.52 -9.17
N THR A 31 10.30 -6.65 -10.49
CA THR A 31 9.97 -5.57 -11.42
C THR A 31 8.48 -5.60 -11.78
N PRO A 32 7.88 -4.50 -12.24
CA PRO A 32 6.47 -4.49 -12.64
C PRO A 32 6.12 -5.51 -13.72
N LYS A 33 7.10 -5.92 -14.53
CA LYS A 33 6.96 -6.91 -15.60
C LYS A 33 6.89 -8.35 -15.08
N ASP A 34 7.32 -8.58 -13.84
CA ASP A 34 7.27 -9.91 -13.21
C ASP A 34 5.88 -10.21 -12.62
N ALA A 35 4.93 -9.28 -12.75
CA ALA A 35 3.54 -9.48 -12.36
C ALA A 35 2.90 -10.60 -13.19
N ARG A 36 2.20 -11.53 -12.52
CA ARG A 36 1.61 -12.72 -13.17
C ARG A 36 0.18 -12.55 -13.66
N VAL A 37 -0.62 -11.77 -12.94
CA VAL A 37 -2.05 -11.60 -13.22
C VAL A 37 -2.32 -10.44 -14.18
N VAL A 38 -1.48 -9.41 -14.14
CA VAL A 38 -1.54 -8.25 -15.03
C VAL A 38 -0.28 -8.21 -15.86
N ASP A 39 -0.42 -7.93 -17.16
CA ASP A 39 0.71 -7.74 -18.07
C ASP A 39 1.26 -6.32 -17.86
N ASP A 40 2.40 -6.24 -17.15
CA ASP A 40 2.97 -5.00 -16.61
C ASP A 40 2.09 -4.32 -15.54
N ALA A 41 2.55 -4.32 -14.29
CA ALA A 41 1.85 -3.67 -13.18
C ALA A 41 1.97 -2.14 -13.16
N THR A 42 2.61 -1.54 -14.16
CA THR A 42 2.72 -0.08 -14.29
C THR A 42 1.37 0.53 -14.66
N LEU A 43 1.08 1.72 -14.12
CA LEU A 43 -0.08 2.52 -14.45
C LEU A 43 0.14 3.29 -15.75
N ASP A 44 -0.94 3.57 -16.47
CA ASP A 44 -0.92 4.52 -17.59
C ASP A 44 -0.65 5.94 -17.08
N GLU A 45 -0.17 6.84 -17.95
CA GLU A 45 0.27 8.21 -17.60
C GLU A 45 -0.79 9.03 -16.85
N ASP A 46 -2.06 8.80 -17.17
CA ASP A 46 -3.22 9.50 -16.63
C ASP A 46 -3.93 8.72 -15.49
N GLU A 47 -3.45 7.53 -15.15
CA GLU A 47 -4.02 6.70 -14.09
C GLU A 47 -3.36 6.97 -12.73
N VAL A 48 -4.15 6.77 -11.68
CA VAL A 48 -3.63 6.73 -10.31
C VAL A 48 -4.23 5.56 -9.55
N ALA A 49 -3.60 5.13 -8.46
CA ALA A 49 -4.12 4.01 -7.70
C ALA A 49 -3.98 4.15 -6.19
N GLU A 50 -4.85 3.41 -5.50
CA GLU A 50 -4.83 3.20 -4.05
C GLU A 50 -4.62 1.71 -3.75
N LEU A 51 -3.50 1.38 -3.11
CA LEU A 51 -3.28 0.07 -2.50
C LEU A 51 -4.04 0.02 -1.17
N TYR A 52 -5.05 -0.84 -1.08
CA TYR A 52 -5.87 -0.97 0.13
C TYR A 52 -5.53 -2.22 0.94
N SER A 53 -5.01 -3.26 0.31
CA SER A 53 -4.52 -4.44 1.03
C SER A 53 -3.40 -5.18 0.31
N MET A 54 -2.59 -5.87 1.10
CA MET A 54 -1.53 -6.77 0.63
C MET A 54 -1.73 -8.14 1.28
N GLU A 55 -1.79 -9.19 0.47
CA GLU A 55 -1.86 -10.57 0.91
C GLU A 55 -0.51 -11.27 0.71
N ILE A 56 -0.12 -12.06 1.71
CA ILE A 56 1.15 -12.78 1.72
C ILE A 56 0.88 -14.28 1.77
N LEU A 57 1.21 -14.95 0.66
CA LEU A 57 1.12 -16.39 0.51
C LEU A 57 2.52 -16.99 0.64
N ASN A 58 2.91 -17.24 1.89
CA ASN A 58 4.15 -17.95 2.19
C ASN A 58 3.82 -19.39 2.63
N PRO A 59 3.93 -20.41 1.75
CA PRO A 59 3.74 -21.81 2.13
C PRO A 59 4.92 -22.38 2.93
N ASN A 60 5.98 -21.60 3.14
CA ASN A 60 7.25 -22.08 3.66
C ASN A 60 7.24 -22.19 5.19
N ALA A 61 7.96 -23.17 5.71
CA ALA A 61 8.18 -23.30 7.16
C ALA A 61 9.04 -22.16 7.71
N VAL A 62 9.93 -21.60 6.87
CA VAL A 62 10.72 -20.42 7.17
C VAL A 62 9.86 -19.17 6.95
N PRO A 63 9.69 -18.30 7.94
CA PRO A 63 8.90 -17.10 7.80
C PRO A 63 9.65 -16.02 7.02
N ILE A 64 8.87 -15.19 6.33
CA ILE A 64 9.34 -13.90 5.86
C ILE A 64 9.48 -12.98 7.08
N GLU A 65 10.63 -12.32 7.22
CA GLU A 65 10.90 -11.43 8.35
C GLU A 65 10.12 -10.12 8.22
N ALA A 66 10.11 -9.54 7.03
CA ALA A 66 9.38 -8.31 6.76
C ALA A 66 8.98 -8.21 5.29
N VAL A 67 7.85 -7.53 5.07
CA VAL A 67 7.41 -7.10 3.74
C VAL A 67 6.99 -5.65 3.82
N TRP A 68 7.35 -4.89 2.80
CA TRP A 68 6.95 -3.51 2.62
C TRP A 68 6.72 -3.24 1.13
N VAL A 69 6.30 -2.02 0.79
CA VAL A 69 6.03 -1.63 -0.60
C VAL A 69 6.76 -0.36 -0.97
N LYS A 70 7.32 -0.35 -2.17
CA LYS A 70 7.95 0.81 -2.80
C LYS A 70 6.98 1.45 -3.79
N LEU A 71 6.71 2.74 -3.60
CA LEU A 71 5.84 3.53 -4.47
C LEU A 71 6.67 4.33 -5.50
N ASP A 72 6.28 4.22 -6.77
CA ASP A 72 6.75 5.01 -7.91
C ASP A 72 8.26 5.05 -8.12
N ASP A 73 8.96 3.95 -7.79
CA ASP A 73 10.41 3.80 -7.83
C ASP A 73 11.23 4.82 -7.02
N ALA A 74 10.56 5.77 -6.36
CA ALA A 74 11.15 7.03 -5.92
C ALA A 74 11.08 7.26 -4.42
N LEU A 75 10.53 6.33 -3.63
CA LEU A 75 10.83 6.25 -2.20
C LEU A 75 12.16 5.53 -1.99
N GLU A 76 13.02 6.14 -1.18
CA GLU A 76 14.15 5.45 -0.57
C GLU A 76 13.62 4.47 0.49
N VAL A 77 14.34 3.37 0.69
CA VAL A 77 13.90 2.22 1.51
C VAL A 77 13.68 2.61 2.98
N ASP A 78 14.18 3.76 3.42
CA ASP A 78 14.15 4.17 4.82
C ASP A 78 12.84 4.85 5.27
N ASP A 79 11.91 5.14 4.35
CA ASP A 79 10.62 5.84 4.62
C ASP A 79 9.37 4.90 4.57
N GLU A 80 9.59 3.60 4.71
CA GLU A 80 8.60 2.59 4.33
C GLU A 80 7.57 2.23 5.41
N ILE A 81 6.39 1.78 4.97
CA ILE A 81 5.41 1.13 5.85
C ILE A 81 5.93 -0.27 6.21
N PHE A 82 6.60 -0.34 7.35
CA PHE A 82 7.13 -1.57 7.92
C PHE A 82 6.00 -2.48 8.44
N ALA A 83 5.74 -3.59 7.75
CA ALA A 83 4.99 -4.70 8.34
C ALA A 83 5.99 -5.72 8.92
N SER A 84 6.36 -5.51 10.19
CA SER A 84 7.23 -6.44 10.91
C SER A 84 6.59 -7.81 11.07
N GLY A 85 7.34 -8.87 10.78
CA GLY A 85 7.05 -10.23 11.19
C GLY A 85 7.87 -10.71 12.38
N ASP A 86 8.64 -9.86 13.07
CA ASP A 86 9.52 -10.25 14.18
C ASP A 86 9.00 -9.83 15.57
N TRP A 87 9.38 -10.61 16.59
CA TRP A 87 8.97 -10.48 17.98
C TRP A 87 9.53 -9.25 18.71
N ASN A 88 10.54 -8.58 18.16
CA ASN A 88 11.31 -7.57 18.88
C ASN A 88 10.81 -6.12 18.67
N THR A 89 9.77 -5.88 17.88
CA THR A 89 9.16 -4.56 17.80
C THR A 89 8.34 -4.26 19.06
N LEU A 90 8.96 -3.62 20.05
CA LEU A 90 8.41 -3.20 21.35
C LEU A 90 7.12 -2.36 21.29
N MET A 91 6.75 -1.82 20.12
CA MET A 91 5.65 -0.86 19.94
C MET A 91 4.54 -1.36 18.99
N LEU A 92 4.67 -2.56 18.42
CA LEU A 92 3.61 -3.23 17.66
C LEU A 92 3.13 -4.44 18.45
N PRO A 93 1.82 -4.74 18.51
CA PRO A 93 1.38 -6.01 19.08
C PRO A 93 2.14 -7.13 18.35
N PRO A 94 2.76 -8.08 19.08
CA PRO A 94 3.75 -8.98 18.50
C PRO A 94 3.11 -9.81 17.37
N TRP A 95 3.35 -9.40 16.12
CA TRP A 95 3.10 -10.25 14.97
C TRP A 95 4.25 -11.25 14.94
N GLN A 96 4.01 -12.37 15.61
CA GLN A 96 5.03 -13.37 15.87
C GLN A 96 5.68 -13.99 14.61
N ARG A 97 5.13 -13.71 13.40
CA ARG A 97 5.56 -14.07 12.04
C ARG A 97 4.55 -13.52 11.02
N ILE A 98 4.99 -13.14 9.82
CA ILE A 98 4.10 -13.08 8.65
C ILE A 98 3.69 -14.52 8.30
N ARG A 99 2.44 -14.90 8.58
CA ARG A 99 1.92 -16.26 8.37
C ARG A 99 1.36 -16.43 6.97
N GLN A 100 1.27 -17.68 6.51
CA GLN A 100 0.56 -18.05 5.28
C GLN A 100 -0.86 -17.44 5.27
N LYS A 101 -1.27 -16.81 4.15
CA LYS A 101 -2.58 -16.16 3.96
C LYS A 101 -2.83 -14.96 4.89
N GLN A 102 -1.77 -14.24 5.26
CA GLN A 102 -1.93 -13.01 6.01
C GLN A 102 -2.32 -11.86 5.08
N VAL A 103 -3.33 -11.09 5.47
CA VAL A 103 -3.79 -9.90 4.75
C VAL A 103 -3.52 -8.67 5.62
N ILE A 104 -2.70 -7.76 5.12
CA ILE A 104 -2.43 -6.45 5.69
C ILE A 104 -3.37 -5.45 5.03
N ARG A 105 -4.07 -4.64 5.83
CA ARG A 105 -5.03 -3.63 5.33
C ARG A 105 -4.53 -2.23 5.69
N PHE A 106 -4.50 -1.34 4.70
CA PHE A 106 -3.96 0.02 4.86
C PHE A 106 -5.04 1.08 5.12
N GLY A 107 -6.27 0.88 4.64
CA GLY A 107 -7.35 1.85 4.84
C GLY A 107 -8.61 1.53 4.04
N LYS A 108 -9.50 2.52 3.93
CA LYS A 108 -10.69 2.46 3.07
C LYS A 108 -10.43 3.29 1.80
N PRO A 109 -10.48 2.68 0.61
CA PRO A 109 -10.29 3.39 -0.65
C PRO A 109 -11.46 4.35 -0.95
N ALA A 110 -11.23 5.32 -1.82
CA ALA A 110 -12.19 6.37 -2.23
C ALA A 110 -12.85 7.09 -1.04
N SER A 111 -12.12 7.25 0.07
CA SER A 111 -12.63 7.95 1.24
C SER A 111 -12.27 9.43 1.19
N THR A 112 -13.27 10.29 1.37
CA THR A 112 -13.09 11.74 1.56
C THR A 112 -12.72 12.10 3.00
N ASN A 113 -12.86 11.15 3.94
CA ASN A 113 -12.45 11.33 5.32
C ASN A 113 -10.95 11.06 5.46
N LEU A 114 -10.20 12.08 5.88
CA LEU A 114 -8.75 12.04 6.00
C LEU A 114 -8.22 10.95 6.95
N LEU A 115 -8.99 10.51 7.95
CA LEU A 115 -8.61 9.38 8.83
C LEU A 115 -8.83 8.01 8.23
N GLN A 116 -9.75 7.90 7.27
CA GLN A 116 -10.13 6.62 6.68
C GLN A 116 -9.44 6.39 5.33
N SER A 117 -8.97 7.47 4.68
CA SER A 117 -8.26 7.47 3.40
C SER A 117 -6.76 7.16 3.54
N THR A 118 -6.39 6.27 4.46
CA THR A 118 -4.99 5.90 4.77
C THR A 118 -4.41 4.84 3.82
N THR A 119 -5.12 4.51 2.75
CA THR A 119 -4.64 3.69 1.64
C THR A 119 -3.38 4.30 1.03
N LEU A 120 -2.44 3.45 0.62
CA LEU A 120 -1.21 3.90 -0.01
C LEU A 120 -1.46 4.36 -1.43
N LYS A 121 -1.01 5.56 -1.79
CA LYS A 121 -1.29 6.22 -3.07
C LYS A 121 -0.05 6.27 -3.96
N TYR A 122 -0.20 5.80 -5.20
CA TYR A 122 0.87 5.76 -6.19
C TYR A 122 0.35 6.14 -7.58
N LYS A 123 1.25 6.65 -8.44
CA LYS A 123 0.93 7.18 -9.79
C LYS A 123 1.55 6.39 -10.95
N LYS A 124 2.54 5.55 -10.67
CA LYS A 124 3.31 4.82 -11.67
C LYS A 124 3.36 3.34 -11.35
N ASN A 125 3.87 2.95 -10.19
CA ASN A 125 3.91 1.54 -9.80
C ASN A 125 3.98 1.37 -8.29
N CYS A 126 3.61 0.18 -7.84
CA CYS A 126 3.75 -0.25 -6.46
C CYS A 126 4.36 -1.65 -6.46
N ARG A 127 5.47 -1.83 -5.75
CA ARG A 127 6.26 -3.06 -5.78
C ARG A 127 6.50 -3.57 -4.37
N PRO A 128 6.23 -4.85 -4.07
CA PRO A 128 6.58 -5.40 -2.79
C PRO A 128 8.09 -5.57 -2.68
N ILE A 129 8.61 -5.47 -1.47
CA ILE A 129 9.97 -5.86 -1.16
C ILE A 129 9.88 -6.80 0.03
N VAL A 130 10.58 -7.92 -0.08
CA VAL A 130 10.54 -9.02 0.89
C VAL A 130 11.92 -9.23 1.46
N LEU A 131 12.04 -9.20 2.78
CA LEU A 131 13.26 -9.51 3.51
C LEU A 131 13.24 -10.96 3.99
N ALA A 132 14.25 -11.72 3.57
CA ALA A 132 14.52 -13.01 4.18
C ALA A 132 15.06 -12.81 5.60
N GLY A 133 14.53 -13.61 6.52
CA GLY A 133 14.88 -13.53 7.92
C GLY A 133 16.27 -14.04 8.25
N THR A 134 16.41 -14.58 9.47
CA THR A 134 17.64 -15.26 9.92
C THR A 134 17.93 -16.58 9.21
N GLY A 135 17.00 -17.09 8.39
CA GLY A 135 17.16 -18.29 7.58
C GLY A 135 16.77 -18.07 6.13
N ASP A 136 17.41 -18.82 5.23
CA ASP A 136 17.15 -18.77 3.80
C ASP A 136 15.71 -19.21 3.48
N ILE A 137 15.07 -18.51 2.55
CA ILE A 137 13.79 -18.93 1.98
C ILE A 137 14.08 -19.78 0.74
N SER A 138 13.83 -21.08 0.86
CA SER A 138 14.25 -22.11 -0.11
C SER A 138 13.09 -22.73 -0.91
N ASN A 139 12.00 -21.98 -1.07
CA ASN A 139 10.78 -22.42 -1.75
C ASN A 139 10.00 -21.18 -2.21
N ASP A 140 9.07 -21.39 -3.14
CA ASP A 140 8.25 -20.32 -3.70
C ASP A 140 7.39 -19.60 -2.65
N PHE A 141 7.13 -18.32 -2.89
CA PHE A 141 6.12 -17.55 -2.17
C PHE A 141 5.49 -16.50 -3.10
N THR A 142 4.29 -16.03 -2.74
CA THR A 142 3.57 -15.02 -3.52
C THR A 142 3.20 -13.82 -2.65
N ILE A 143 3.38 -12.62 -3.20
CA ILE A 143 2.81 -11.39 -2.65
C ILE A 143 1.73 -10.90 -3.62
N ILE A 144 0.55 -10.65 -3.08
CA ILE A 144 -0.60 -10.18 -3.83
C ILE A 144 -0.93 -8.76 -3.36
N LEU A 145 -0.93 -7.81 -4.28
CA LEU A 145 -1.32 -6.44 -4.03
C LEU A 145 -2.73 -6.22 -4.57
N HIS A 146 -3.62 -5.69 -3.72
CA HIS A 146 -4.96 -5.31 -4.13
C HIS A 146 -5.12 -3.79 -4.12
N SER A 147 -5.31 -3.25 -5.31
CA SER A 147 -5.42 -1.82 -5.54
C SER A 147 -6.74 -1.47 -6.21
N ILE A 148 -7.16 -0.21 -6.06
CA ILE A 148 -8.16 0.39 -6.95
C ILE A 148 -7.43 1.37 -7.85
N VAL A 149 -7.58 1.21 -9.16
CA VAL A 149 -7.07 2.12 -10.17
C VAL A 149 -8.18 3.05 -10.61
N TYR A 150 -7.86 4.34 -10.71
CA TYR A 150 -8.77 5.41 -11.06
C TYR A 150 -8.31 6.08 -12.35
N LYS A 151 -9.25 6.22 -13.28
CA LYS A 151 -9.07 7.00 -14.50
C LYS A 151 -9.39 8.48 -14.23
N PRO A 152 -8.91 9.43 -15.04
CA PRO A 152 -9.14 10.86 -14.83
C PRO A 152 -10.62 11.23 -14.66
N ALA A 153 -11.50 10.56 -15.40
CA ALA A 153 -12.93 10.82 -15.34
C ALA A 153 -13.58 10.40 -14.00
N ALA A 154 -12.92 9.58 -13.16
CA ALA A 154 -13.40 9.24 -11.81
C ALA A 154 -13.45 10.43 -10.85
N PHE A 155 -12.51 11.38 -10.99
CA PHE A 155 -12.45 12.59 -10.14
C PHE A 155 -13.64 13.53 -10.35
N GLY A 156 -14.30 13.45 -11.51
CA GLY A 156 -15.49 14.23 -11.81
C GLY A 156 -16.76 13.73 -11.14
N ILE A 157 -16.72 12.59 -10.42
CA ILE A 157 -17.90 12.00 -9.77
C ILE A 157 -17.91 12.36 -8.28
N PRO A 158 -18.82 13.24 -7.82
CA PRO A 158 -18.90 13.67 -6.42
C PRO A 158 -19.07 12.52 -5.41
N GLY A 159 -19.66 11.40 -5.85
CA GLY A 159 -19.88 10.20 -5.04
C GLY A 159 -18.67 9.26 -4.94
N VAL A 160 -17.68 9.40 -5.83
CA VAL A 160 -16.41 8.64 -5.78
C VAL A 160 -15.36 9.50 -5.08
N PHE A 161 -15.24 10.75 -5.50
CA PHE A 161 -14.34 11.72 -4.91
C PHE A 161 -15.07 13.04 -4.72
N GLY A 162 -14.98 13.58 -3.51
CA GLY A 162 -15.57 14.88 -3.16
C GLY A 162 -14.52 15.96 -2.97
N THR A 163 -14.95 17.07 -2.39
CA THR A 163 -14.04 18.08 -1.83
C THR A 163 -13.51 17.60 -0.50
N LEU A 164 -12.21 17.77 -0.28
CA LEU A 164 -11.61 17.51 1.03
C LEU A 164 -12.00 18.63 1.98
N ASP A 165 -12.54 18.26 3.13
CA ASP A 165 -12.83 19.24 4.19
C ASP A 165 -11.53 19.87 4.72
N GLY A 166 -10.41 19.14 4.64
CA GLY A 166 -9.09 19.60 5.10
C GLY A 166 -8.99 19.82 6.60
N VAL A 167 -10.08 19.61 7.34
CA VAL A 167 -10.14 19.66 8.79
C VAL A 167 -10.67 18.33 9.29
N LEU A 168 -9.97 17.75 10.25
CA LEU A 168 -10.40 16.58 10.97
C LEU A 168 -10.74 16.96 12.40
N HIS A 169 -11.96 16.65 12.84
CA HIS A 169 -12.37 16.81 14.23
C HIS A 169 -12.50 15.45 14.92
N ILE A 170 -11.76 15.26 16.00
CA ILE A 170 -11.92 14.14 16.94
C ILE A 170 -12.54 14.71 18.21
N ILE A 171 -13.78 14.31 18.49
CA ILE A 171 -14.55 14.79 19.65
C ILE A 171 -14.70 13.65 20.66
N ASP A 172 -14.09 13.81 21.83
CA ASP A 172 -14.39 12.99 23.02
C ASP A 172 -15.50 13.71 23.81
N SER A 173 -16.75 13.37 23.50
CA SER A 173 -17.93 13.94 24.13
C SER A 173 -18.02 13.61 25.62
N THR A 174 -17.48 12.47 26.05
CA THR A 174 -17.49 12.02 27.44
C THR A 174 -16.59 12.89 28.32
N ARG A 175 -15.45 13.33 27.78
CA ARG A 175 -14.49 14.20 28.50
C ARG A 175 -14.57 15.67 28.10
N ASN A 176 -15.51 16.03 27.24
CA ASN A 176 -15.66 17.36 26.64
C ASN A 176 -14.33 17.91 26.07
N ARG A 177 -13.64 17.06 25.31
CA ARG A 177 -12.37 17.40 24.64
C ARG A 177 -12.54 17.29 23.13
N ALA A 178 -11.93 18.21 22.40
CA ALA A 178 -11.84 18.14 20.95
C ALA A 178 -10.40 18.32 20.52
N LEU A 179 -9.95 17.46 19.60
CA LEU A 179 -8.72 17.65 18.85
C LEU A 179 -9.11 17.98 17.42
N SER A 180 -8.54 19.05 16.87
CA SER A 180 -8.72 19.40 15.46
C SER A 180 -7.36 19.35 14.76
N LEU A 181 -7.29 18.61 13.66
CA LEU A 181 -6.11 18.55 12.81
C LEU A 181 -6.48 19.16 11.45
N THR A 182 -5.81 20.25 11.10
CA THR A 182 -6.06 20.98 9.86
C THR A 182 -4.90 20.77 8.90
N LYS A 183 -5.23 20.44 7.65
CA LYS A 183 -4.32 20.43 6.50
C LYS A 183 -4.73 21.57 5.55
N PRO A 184 -4.22 22.81 5.77
CA PRO A 184 -4.65 23.98 5.02
C PRO A 184 -4.44 23.82 3.52
N GLU A 185 -3.38 23.11 3.10
CA GLU A 185 -3.09 22.88 1.70
C GLU A 185 -4.07 21.94 0.99
N LEU A 186 -4.90 21.19 1.73
CA LEU A 186 -5.95 20.30 1.19
C LEU A 186 -7.37 20.85 1.39
N ALA A 187 -7.57 21.79 2.31
CA ALA A 187 -8.89 22.32 2.65
C ALA A 187 -9.59 22.98 1.45
N GLY A 188 -10.82 22.55 1.18
CA GLY A 188 -11.65 23.09 0.10
C GLY A 188 -11.20 22.69 -1.31
N LYS A 189 -10.20 21.83 -1.45
CA LYS A 189 -9.73 21.35 -2.76
C LYS A 189 -10.50 20.10 -3.20
N ALA A 190 -10.86 20.08 -4.48
CA ALA A 190 -11.36 18.88 -5.13
C ALA A 190 -10.23 17.85 -5.25
N VAL A 191 -10.49 16.60 -4.89
CA VAL A 191 -9.55 15.50 -5.12
C VAL A 191 -9.26 15.38 -6.62
N SER A 192 -7.99 15.27 -6.98
CA SER A 192 -7.50 15.20 -8.37
C SER A 192 -6.17 14.45 -8.42
N GLN A 193 -5.76 14.04 -9.62
CA GLN A 193 -4.47 13.41 -9.88
C GLN A 193 -3.28 14.27 -9.41
N ASP A 194 -3.34 15.59 -9.61
CA ASP A 194 -2.29 16.52 -9.18
C ASP A 194 -2.07 16.54 -7.66
N LEU A 195 -3.15 16.37 -6.90
CA LEU A 195 -3.11 16.36 -5.44
C LEU A 195 -2.83 14.97 -4.86
N TRP A 196 -2.83 13.92 -5.68
CA TRP A 196 -2.80 12.53 -5.23
C TRP A 196 -1.65 12.22 -4.27
N ASP A 197 -0.45 12.72 -4.57
CA ASP A 197 0.75 12.49 -3.74
C ASP A 197 0.72 13.27 -2.41
N LYS A 198 -0.19 14.23 -2.27
CA LYS A 198 -0.34 15.07 -1.07
C LYS A 198 -1.49 14.60 -0.18
N LEU A 199 -2.34 13.71 -0.69
CA LEU A 199 -3.43 13.11 0.07
C LEU A 199 -2.87 12.20 1.17
N PRO A 200 -3.66 11.86 2.20
CA PRO A 200 -3.29 10.85 3.17
C PRO A 200 -2.85 9.53 2.49
N GLY A 201 -1.70 8.98 2.90
CA GLY A 201 -1.09 7.80 2.27
C GLY A 201 -0.36 8.07 0.95
N GLY A 202 -0.31 9.33 0.49
CA GLY A 202 0.49 9.76 -0.65
C GLY A 202 1.94 10.05 -0.27
N LYS A 203 2.83 9.87 -1.25
CA LYS A 203 4.29 9.98 -1.07
C LYS A 203 4.76 11.30 -0.44
N THR A 204 4.17 12.42 -0.84
CA THR A 204 4.60 13.77 -0.44
C THR A 204 3.67 14.38 0.61
N GLN A 205 2.95 13.53 1.36
CA GLN A 205 2.08 13.97 2.43
C GLN A 205 2.91 14.63 3.53
N THR A 206 2.84 15.96 3.62
CA THR A 206 3.36 16.76 4.74
C THR A 206 2.29 17.08 5.76
#